data_AF-M2Q931-F1
#
_entry.id   AF-M2Q931-F1
#
_cell.length_a   1.000
_cell.length_b   1.000
_cell.length_c   1.000
_cell.angle_alpha   90.00
_cell.angle_beta   90.00
_cell.angle_gamma   90.00
#
_symmetry.space_group_name_H-M   'P 1'
#
loop_
_entity.id
_entity.type
_entity.pdbx_description
1 polymer ?
#
loop_
_entity_poly.entity_id
_entity_poly.type
_entity_poly.pdbx_seq_one_letter_code
_entity_poly.pdbx_strand_id
1 'polypeptide(L)'
;MVGIIAGGGRTEKPILKAGVAYRMYKAKRTTWPRVRGVAMNPVDHPHGGGNHQHVGHPTTLKRSSPPGQKAGKVAARRTGLIRGGNKEGAADN
;
A
#
# COMPACT_ATOMS: atom_id res chain seq x y z
N MET A 1 -16.68 17.11 -22.11
CA MET A 1 -16.10 16.15 -23.09
C MET A 1 -16.73 14.80 -22.83
N VAL A 2 -17.29 14.16 -23.85
CA VAL A 2 -17.98 12.86 -23.74
C VAL A 2 -17.05 11.78 -24.30
N GLY A 3 -16.80 10.69 -23.56
CA GLY A 3 -15.93 9.58 -23.98
C GLY A 3 -15.02 9.04 -22.86
N ILE A 4 -14.21 8.03 -23.19
CA ILE A 4 -13.22 7.42 -22.28
C ILE A 4 -11.84 8.06 -22.53
N ILE A 5 -11.03 8.21 -21.47
CA ILE A 5 -9.65 8.73 -21.56
C ILE A 5 -8.79 7.77 -22.40
N ALA A 6 -8.03 8.31 -23.36
CA ALA A 6 -7.11 7.54 -24.19
C ALA A 6 -5.93 6.93 -23.38
N GLY A 7 -5.26 5.92 -23.94
CA GLY A 7 -4.09 5.28 -23.30
C GLY A 7 -4.45 4.26 -22.20
N GLY A 8 -5.67 3.71 -22.23
CA GLY A 8 -6.09 2.58 -21.41
C GLY A 8 -5.21 1.33 -21.61
N GLY A 9 -5.27 0.38 -20.67
CA GLY A 9 -4.52 -0.88 -20.73
C GLY A 9 -3.04 -0.80 -20.33
N ARG A 10 -2.47 0.40 -20.13
CA ARG A 10 -1.06 0.57 -19.71
C ARG A 10 -0.69 -0.21 -18.44
N THR A 11 -1.63 -0.37 -17.50
CA THR A 11 -1.43 -1.05 -16.21
C THR A 11 -1.51 -2.58 -16.29
N GLU A 12 -2.04 -3.14 -17.39
CA GLU A 12 -2.20 -4.58 -17.58
C GLU A 12 -0.86 -5.28 -17.86
N LYS A 13 0.04 -4.57 -18.56
CA LYS A 13 1.39 -5.08 -18.83
C LYS A 13 2.20 -5.13 -17.52
N PRO A 14 2.69 -6.30 -17.10
CA PRO A 14 3.48 -6.40 -15.88
C PRO A 14 4.83 -5.70 -16.00
N ILE A 15 5.28 -5.04 -14.93
CA ILE A 15 6.62 -4.47 -14.83
C ILE A 15 7.58 -5.57 -14.39
N LEU A 16 8.39 -6.06 -15.33
CA LEU A 16 9.27 -7.22 -15.09
C LEU A 16 10.62 -6.86 -14.44
N LYS A 17 11.15 -5.66 -14.72
CA LYS A 17 12.50 -5.25 -14.28
C LYS A 17 12.44 -4.05 -13.33
N ALA A 18 13.23 -4.08 -12.26
CA ALA A 18 13.39 -2.97 -11.33
C ALA A 18 13.84 -1.67 -12.03
N GLY A 19 14.71 -1.76 -13.04
CA GLY A 19 15.17 -0.60 -13.81
C GLY A 19 14.05 0.14 -14.56
N VAL A 20 13.00 -0.58 -14.99
CA VAL A 20 11.82 0.04 -15.62
C VAL A 20 10.99 0.78 -14.58
N ALA A 21 10.81 0.19 -13.39
CA ALA A 21 10.15 0.87 -12.27
C ALA A 21 10.95 2.12 -11.83
N TYR A 22 12.27 2.02 -11.74
CA TYR A 22 13.14 3.16 -11.42
C TYR A 22 12.93 4.32 -12.39
N ARG A 23 12.99 4.08 -13.72
CA ARG A 23 12.75 5.14 -14.72
C ARG A 23 11.32 5.69 -14.65
N MET A 24 10.33 4.84 -14.39
CA MET A 24 8.94 5.27 -14.23
C MET A 24 8.73 6.21 -13.03
N TYR A 25 9.36 5.92 -11.88
CA TYR A 25 9.26 6.73 -10.68
C TYR A 25 10.22 7.93 -10.67
N LYS A 26 11.34 7.88 -11.42
CA LYS A 26 12.30 8.98 -11.57
C LYS A 26 11.69 10.23 -12.20
N ALA A 27 10.75 10.06 -13.13
CA ALA A 27 10.02 11.18 -13.74
C ALA A 27 8.93 11.79 -12.82
N LYS A 28 8.78 11.25 -11.60
CA LYS A 28 7.79 11.66 -10.59
C LYS A 28 8.53 11.95 -9.28
N ARG A 29 7.79 12.05 -8.17
CA ARG A 29 8.37 12.11 -6.83
C ARG A 29 9.13 10.82 -6.48
N THR A 30 10.14 10.97 -5.63
CA THR A 30 11.04 9.90 -5.16
C THR A 30 10.34 8.96 -4.16
N THR A 31 9.51 8.04 -4.67
CA THR A 31 8.80 7.04 -3.85
C THR A 31 9.31 5.61 -3.99
N TRP A 32 10.36 5.40 -4.79
CA TRP A 32 10.94 4.10 -5.07
C TRP A 32 12.46 4.16 -4.84
N PRO A 33 13.08 3.14 -4.22
CA PRO A 33 12.49 1.91 -3.66
C PRO A 33 11.71 2.16 -2.35
N ARG A 34 10.91 1.18 -1.93
CA ARG A 34 10.21 1.21 -0.63
C ARG A 34 10.75 0.12 0.28
N VAL A 35 11.35 0.51 1.41
CA VAL A 35 11.82 -0.41 2.45
C VAL A 35 10.65 -0.80 3.35
N ARG A 36 10.55 -2.08 3.73
CA ARG A 36 9.52 -2.56 4.65
C ARG A 36 9.83 -2.05 6.05
N GLY A 37 8.83 -1.51 6.77
CA GLY A 37 9.04 -1.00 8.13
C GLY A 37 9.56 -2.03 9.14
N VAL A 38 9.25 -3.32 8.95
CA VAL A 38 9.78 -4.42 9.80
C VAL A 38 11.28 -4.69 9.60
N ALA A 39 11.85 -4.21 8.49
CA ALA A 39 13.29 -4.31 8.23
C ALA A 39 14.06 -3.13 8.83
N MET A 40 13.38 -2.18 9.46
CA MET A 40 13.97 -1.01 10.09
C MET A 40 14.11 -1.23 11.59
N ASN A 41 14.86 -0.35 12.26
CA ASN A 41 15.00 -0.37 13.72
C ASN A 41 13.74 0.22 14.39
N PRO A 42 13.51 -0.01 15.71
CA PRO A 42 12.39 0.58 16.43
C PRO A 42 12.34 2.12 16.37
N VAL A 43 13.51 2.76 16.24
CA VAL A 43 13.65 4.23 16.17
C VAL A 43 13.10 4.80 14.86
N ASP A 44 13.21 4.04 13.77
CA ASP A 44 12.91 4.53 12.42
C ASP A 44 11.45 4.27 12.04
N HIS A 45 10.85 3.20 12.56
CA HIS A 45 9.51 2.78 12.16
C HIS A 45 8.78 2.03 13.28
N PRO A 46 7.46 2.27 13.50
CA PRO A 46 6.69 1.58 14.55
C PRO A 46 6.71 0.05 14.48
N HIS A 47 6.83 -0.50 13.28
CA HIS A 47 6.93 -1.96 13.04
C HIS A 47 8.36 -2.52 13.15
N GLY A 48 9.35 -1.68 13.39
CA GLY A 48 10.76 -2.04 13.34
C GLY A 48 11.28 -2.68 14.62
N GLY A 49 12.37 -3.44 14.49
CA GLY A 49 13.08 -4.10 15.58
C GLY A 49 12.68 -5.54 15.88
N GLY A 50 13.10 -6.01 17.07
CA GLY A 50 12.97 -7.39 17.52
C GLY A 50 14.03 -8.33 16.94
N ASN A 51 14.25 -9.46 17.62
CA ASN A 51 15.19 -10.51 17.17
C ASN A 51 14.63 -11.33 16.00
N HIS A 52 13.31 -11.32 15.80
CA HIS A 52 12.63 -11.93 14.68
C HIS A 52 11.79 -10.88 13.97
N GLN A 53 11.77 -10.89 12.63
CA GLN A 53 10.99 -9.91 11.86
C GLN A 53 9.49 -10.19 11.96
N HIS A 54 8.83 -9.48 12.86
CA HIS A 54 7.37 -9.47 13.00
C HIS A 54 6.93 -8.11 13.55
N VAL A 55 5.65 -7.77 13.41
CA VAL A 55 5.15 -6.46 13.88
C VAL A 55 4.93 -6.42 15.40
N GLY A 56 4.63 -7.56 16.03
CA GLY A 56 4.43 -7.66 17.49
C GLY A 56 3.13 -7.04 18.02
N HIS A 57 2.48 -6.17 17.26
CA HIS A 57 1.20 -5.53 17.61
C HIS A 57 0.23 -5.49 16.40
N PRO A 58 -1.06 -5.20 16.61
CA PRO A 58 -2.02 -5.06 15.51
C PRO A 58 -1.59 -4.01 14.49
N THR A 59 -1.74 -4.31 13.21
CA THR A 59 -1.46 -3.37 12.10
C THR A 59 -2.68 -2.52 11.73
N THR A 60 -3.83 -2.74 12.37
CA THR A 60 -5.04 -1.93 12.22
C THR A 60 -5.03 -0.77 13.21
N LEU A 61 -5.07 0.45 12.69
CA LEU A 61 -4.92 1.66 13.51
C LEU A 61 -6.16 2.54 13.47
N LYS A 62 -6.42 3.28 14.56
CA LYS A 62 -7.55 4.21 14.65
C LYS A 62 -7.33 5.41 13.71
N ARG A 63 -8.42 6.00 13.22
CA ARG A 63 -8.37 7.21 12.38
C ARG A 63 -7.73 8.39 13.11
N SER A 64 -7.98 8.48 14.42
CA SER A 64 -7.48 9.54 15.32
C SER A 64 -6.06 9.31 15.84
N SER A 65 -5.38 8.22 15.46
CA SER A 65 -3.99 8.01 15.90
C SER A 65 -3.09 9.19 15.50
N PRO A 66 -2.11 9.56 16.33
CA PRO A 66 -1.20 10.67 16.05
C PRO A 66 -0.31 10.41 14.81
N PRO A 67 0.28 11.46 14.23
CA PRO A 67 1.38 11.33 13.27
C PRO A 67 2.51 10.48 13.86
N GLY A 68 3.19 9.69 13.04
CA GLY A 68 4.22 8.73 13.49
C GLY A 68 3.64 7.37 13.91
N GLN A 69 2.49 7.33 14.59
CA GLN A 69 1.84 6.05 14.92
C GLN A 69 1.10 5.43 13.73
N LYS A 70 0.63 6.25 12.77
CA LYS A 70 -0.15 5.84 11.58
C LYS A 70 0.68 5.07 10.54
N ALA A 71 1.17 3.88 10.90
CA ALA A 71 1.84 2.94 10.00
C ALA A 71 1.06 1.63 9.94
N GLY A 72 0.60 1.22 8.74
CA GLY A 72 -0.21 0.01 8.56
C GLY A 72 -1.59 0.29 7.95
N LYS A 73 -2.58 -0.51 8.32
CA LYS A 73 -3.96 -0.45 7.82
C LYS A 73 -4.76 0.57 8.62
N VAL A 74 -4.69 1.83 8.21
CA VAL A 74 -5.35 2.94 8.92
C VAL A 74 -6.87 2.89 8.72
N ALA A 75 -7.61 2.86 9.82
CA ALA A 75 -9.07 2.85 9.89
C ALA A 75 -9.72 1.77 8.98
N ALA A 76 -9.06 0.63 8.82
CA ALA A 76 -9.56 -0.46 8.00
C ALA A 76 -10.84 -1.05 8.62
N ARG A 77 -11.93 -1.05 7.84
CA ARG A 77 -13.22 -1.65 8.24
C ARG A 77 -13.22 -3.18 8.18
N ARG A 78 -12.40 -3.75 7.30
CA ARG A 78 -12.21 -5.20 7.09
C ARG A 78 -10.73 -5.47 6.82
N THR A 79 -10.27 -6.65 7.19
CA THR A 79 -8.94 -7.16 6.83
C THR A 79 -9.04 -8.54 6.20
N GLY A 80 -8.05 -8.92 5.39
CA GLY A 80 -8.02 -10.23 4.71
C GLY A 80 -8.33 -10.11 3.21
N LEU A 81 -8.10 -11.20 2.49
CA LEU A 81 -8.42 -11.30 1.07
C LEU A 81 -9.89 -11.71 0.90
N ILE A 82 -10.63 -11.03 0.03
CA ILE A 82 -11.97 -11.46 -0.38
C ILE A 82 -11.79 -12.58 -1.41
N ARG A 83 -12.33 -13.76 -1.12
CA ARG A 83 -12.35 -14.89 -2.06
C ARG A 83 -13.71 -14.92 -2.74
N GLY A 84 -13.75 -14.68 -4.06
CA GLY A 84 -14.98 -14.54 -4.85
C GLY A 84 -15.19 -13.12 -5.40
N GLY A 85 -16.29 -12.91 -6.11
CA GLY A 85 -16.67 -11.59 -6.63
C GLY A 85 -17.44 -10.80 -5.59
N ASN A 86 -16.93 -9.64 -5.18
CA ASN A 86 -17.81 -8.62 -4.62
C ASN A 86 -18.78 -8.19 -5.72
N LYS A 87 -20.03 -8.64 -5.64
CA LYS A 87 -21.18 -8.00 -6.33
C LYS A 87 -21.81 -6.88 -5.48
N GLU A 88 -21.33 -6.67 -4.24
CA GLU A 88 -21.86 -5.66 -3.30
C GLU A 88 -21.24 -4.26 -3.53
N GLY A 89 -21.28 -3.83 -4.78
CA GLY A 89 -21.22 -2.43 -5.20
C GLY A 89 -22.11 -2.19 -6.44
N ALA A 90 -22.96 -3.16 -6.76
CA ALA A 90 -23.90 -3.19 -7.88
C ALA A 90 -25.31 -3.51 -7.35
N ALA A 91 -25.83 -2.68 -6.45
CA ALA A 91 -27.25 -2.50 -6.12
C ALA A 91 -27.39 -1.48 -4.98
N ASP A 92 -28.04 -0.35 -5.28
CA ASP A 92 -29.00 0.38 -4.44
C ASP A 92 -28.63 0.78 -3.01
N ASN A 93 -28.08 2.00 -2.86
CA ASN A 93 -28.71 3.21 -2.27
C ASN A 93 -27.74 4.40 -2.41
#